data_AF-K8GNA3-F1
#
_entry.id   AF-K8GNA3-F1
#
_cell.length_a   1.000
_cell.length_b   1.000
_cell.length_c   1.000
_cell.angle_alpha   90.00
_cell.angle_beta   90.00
_cell.angle_gamma   90.00
#
_symmetry.space_group_name_H-M   'P 1'
#
loop_
_entity.id
_entity.type
_entity.pdbx_description
1 polymer ?
#
loop_
_entity_poly.entity_id
_entity_poly.type
_entity_poly.pdbx_seq_one_letter_code
_entity_poly.pdbx_strand_id
1 'polypeptide(L)'
;MCWRSLLCNKPTLLTPFTSLRRGELEIPLAELMSQIQGLPKIDKLRLMQFLATELVKEEDENFFVANQEYPVWSPYNCSEAANVLMNLLATKQQEQNG
;
A
#
# COMPACT_ATOMS: atom_id res chain seq x y z
N MET A 1 -50.59 35.55 -18.23
CA MET A 1 -50.51 36.42 -17.03
C MET A 1 -50.76 35.58 -15.79
N CYS A 2 -49.98 35.86 -14.76
CA CYS A 2 -49.83 35.13 -13.49
C CYS A 2 -51.15 35.00 -12.70
N TRP A 3 -51.39 33.82 -12.11
CA TRP A 3 -52.33 33.66 -11.00
C TRP A 3 -51.61 33.23 -9.73
N ARG A 4 -52.17 33.71 -8.63
CA ARG A 4 -51.54 34.08 -7.37
C ARG A 4 -51.94 33.06 -6.31
N SER A 5 -50.99 32.79 -5.41
CA SER A 5 -51.21 32.49 -4.00
C SER A 5 -51.47 31.05 -3.52
N LEU A 6 -50.49 30.62 -2.71
CA LEU A 6 -50.60 30.24 -1.30
C LEU A 6 -50.86 28.78 -0.91
N LEU A 7 -49.93 28.35 -0.03
CA LEU A 7 -50.06 27.48 1.14
C LEU A 7 -49.67 26.00 0.97
N CYS A 8 -48.44 25.75 1.41
CA CYS A 8 -47.94 24.57 2.10
C CYS A 8 -49.02 23.68 2.74
N ASN A 9 -48.98 22.37 2.49
CA ASN A 9 -48.98 21.38 3.57
C ASN A 9 -48.57 19.94 3.14
N LYS A 10 -47.48 19.46 3.75
CA LYS A 10 -47.16 18.08 4.13
C LYS A 10 -46.75 17.01 3.09
N PRO A 11 -45.98 16.00 3.52
CA PRO A 11 -44.85 15.46 2.78
C PRO A 11 -45.15 14.04 2.31
N THR A 12 -45.10 13.83 1.01
CA THR A 12 -45.19 12.49 0.43
C THR A 12 -43.78 11.96 0.22
N LEU A 13 -43.39 11.12 1.16
CA LEU A 13 -42.57 9.92 1.00
C LEU A 13 -42.36 9.48 -0.45
N LEU A 14 -41.16 8.94 -0.67
CA LEU A 14 -40.65 8.21 -1.84
C LEU A 14 -39.95 9.10 -2.87
N THR A 15 -38.77 9.59 -2.50
CA THR A 15 -37.73 9.81 -3.50
C THR A 15 -37.34 8.46 -4.12
N PRO A 16 -37.12 8.41 -5.44
CA PRO A 16 -36.64 7.21 -6.10
C PRO A 16 -35.28 6.84 -5.50
N PHE A 17 -35.02 5.54 -5.42
CA PHE A 17 -33.82 4.91 -4.92
C PHE A 17 -32.60 5.39 -5.74
N THR A 18 -32.08 6.58 -5.42
CA THR A 18 -30.89 7.12 -6.05
C THR A 18 -29.70 6.38 -5.47
N SER A 19 -29.16 5.48 -6.31
CA SER A 19 -27.77 5.03 -6.30
C SER A 19 -27.22 4.61 -4.93
N LEU A 20 -27.19 3.30 -4.70
CA LEU A 20 -26.30 2.65 -3.74
C LEU A 20 -24.89 3.23 -3.90
N ARG A 21 -24.49 4.14 -2.99
CA ARG A 21 -23.13 4.65 -2.93
C ARG A 21 -22.23 3.47 -2.59
N ARG A 22 -21.49 3.00 -3.57
CA ARG A 22 -20.29 2.18 -3.39
C ARG A 22 -19.26 3.04 -2.65
N GLY A 23 -19.37 3.17 -1.33
CA GLY A 23 -18.52 4.08 -0.56
C GLY A 23 -18.71 4.03 0.95
N GLU A 24 -19.10 2.88 1.53
CA GLU A 24 -19.27 2.77 2.99
C GLU A 24 -18.91 1.36 3.51
N LEU A 25 -17.83 0.78 2.98
CA LEU A 25 -17.14 -0.34 3.61
C LEU A 25 -15.65 0.00 3.71
N GLU A 26 -15.33 1.16 4.27
CA GLU A 26 -13.96 1.42 4.73
C GLU A 26 -13.79 0.72 6.08
N ILE A 27 -13.30 -0.51 6.05
CA ILE A 27 -12.81 -1.16 7.26
C ILE A 27 -11.57 -0.35 7.71
N PRO A 28 -11.58 0.26 8.90
CA PRO A 28 -10.44 1.03 9.34
C PRO A 28 -9.21 0.10 9.43
N LEU A 29 -8.09 0.54 8.83
CA LEU A 29 -6.88 -0.29 8.74
C LEU A 29 -6.44 -0.85 10.10
N ALA A 30 -6.61 -0.06 11.16
CA ALA A 30 -6.30 -0.47 12.53
C ALA A 30 -7.10 -1.71 12.99
N GLU A 31 -8.38 -1.80 12.60
CA GLU A 31 -9.24 -2.94 12.94
C GLU A 31 -8.83 -4.19 12.17
N LEU A 32 -8.53 -4.03 10.86
CA LEU A 32 -8.02 -5.11 10.03
C LEU A 32 -6.67 -5.64 10.56
N MET A 33 -5.76 -4.75 10.95
CA MET A 33 -4.46 -5.13 11.50
C MET A 33 -4.62 -5.94 12.80
N SER A 34 -5.55 -5.55 13.67
CA SER A 34 -5.86 -6.30 14.89
C SER A 34 -6.33 -7.73 14.58
N GLN A 35 -7.19 -7.89 13.57
CA GLN A 35 -7.67 -9.21 13.14
C GLN A 35 -6.53 -10.05 12.53
N ILE A 36 -5.66 -9.46 11.72
CA ILE A 36 -4.53 -10.14 11.10
C ILE A 36 -3.51 -10.61 12.15
N GLN A 37 -3.33 -9.86 13.24
CA GLN A 37 -2.41 -10.24 14.32
C GLN A 37 -2.78 -11.58 14.98
N GLY A 38 -4.07 -11.92 15.05
CA GLY A 38 -4.56 -13.19 15.59
C GLY A 38 -4.32 -14.42 14.70
N LEU A 39 -3.98 -14.24 13.43
CA LEU A 39 -3.77 -15.35 12.49
C LEU A 39 -2.49 -16.16 12.83
N PRO A 40 -2.51 -17.49 12.58
CA PRO A 40 -1.30 -18.30 12.67
C PRO A 40 -0.29 -17.89 11.59
N LYS A 41 1.00 -18.18 11.82
CA LYS A 41 2.10 -17.74 10.95
C LYS A 41 1.90 -18.12 9.48
N ILE A 42 1.40 -19.33 9.22
CA ILE A 42 1.19 -19.82 7.85
C ILE A 42 0.12 -19.03 7.11
N ASP A 43 -0.97 -18.67 7.79
CA ASP A 43 -2.08 -17.96 7.16
C ASP A 43 -1.75 -16.47 6.97
N LYS A 44 -0.90 -15.89 7.82
CA LYS A 44 -0.30 -14.56 7.58
C LYS A 44 0.51 -14.54 6.29
N LEU A 45 1.35 -15.56 6.07
CA LEU A 45 2.16 -15.66 4.85
C LEU A 45 1.28 -15.85 3.60
N ARG A 46 0.23 -16.67 3.69
CA ARG A 46 -0.75 -16.83 2.60
C ARG A 46 -1.49 -15.53 2.30
N LEU A 47 -1.89 -14.80 3.33
CA LEU A 47 -2.53 -13.49 3.18
C LEU A 47 -1.60 -12.48 2.51
N MET A 48 -0.33 -12.41 2.91
CA MET A 48 0.67 -11.56 2.24
C MET A 48 0.81 -11.92 0.76
N GLN A 49 0.89 -13.21 0.43
CA GLN A 49 0.99 -13.66 -0.96
C GLN A 49 -0.25 -13.29 -1.77
N PHE A 50 -1.43 -13.48 -1.18
CA PHE A 50 -2.70 -13.08 -1.80
C PHE A 50 -2.73 -11.58 -2.09
N LEU A 51 -2.46 -10.74 -1.08
CA LEU A 51 -2.44 -9.28 -1.21
C LEU A 51 -1.42 -8.81 -2.24
N ALA A 52 -0.20 -9.36 -2.23
CA ALA A 52 0.82 -9.03 -3.21
C ALA A 52 0.37 -9.37 -4.65
N THR A 53 -0.37 -10.46 -4.83
CA THR A 53 -0.90 -10.85 -6.14
C THR A 53 -2.02 -9.94 -6.60
N GLU A 54 -2.91 -9.50 -5.69
CA GLU A 54 -3.97 -8.55 -6.03
C GLU A 54 -3.41 -7.18 -6.38
N LEU A 55 -2.42 -6.68 -5.63
CA LEU A 55 -1.76 -5.40 -5.93
C LEU A 55 -1.12 -5.39 -7.32
N VAL A 56 -0.48 -6.49 -7.74
CA VAL A 56 0.09 -6.62 -9.09
C VAL A 56 -0.99 -6.60 -10.19
N LYS A 57 -2.22 -7.01 -9.90
CA LYS A 57 -3.34 -6.93 -10.85
C LYS A 57 -3.97 -5.53 -10.90
N GLU A 58 -3.89 -4.80 -9.79
CA GLU A 58 -4.38 -3.42 -9.66
C GLU A 58 -3.38 -2.39 -10.21
N GLU A 59 -2.10 -2.74 -10.26
CA GLU A 59 -1.10 -2.01 -11.03
C GLU A 59 -1.48 -2.07 -12.52
N ASP A 60 -1.76 -0.90 -13.11
CA ASP A 60 -1.95 -0.77 -14.55
C ASP A 60 -0.78 -1.44 -15.29
N GLU A 61 -1.03 -2.06 -16.45
CA GLU A 61 0.00 -2.65 -17.33
C GLU A 61 1.15 -1.66 -17.67
N ASN A 62 0.94 -0.38 -17.38
CA ASN A 62 1.84 0.75 -17.49
C ASN A 62 2.80 0.97 -16.30
N PHE A 63 2.87 0.08 -15.30
CA PHE A 63 3.83 0.21 -14.18
C PHE A 63 5.27 0.43 -14.68
N PHE A 64 5.62 -0.25 -15.78
CA PHE A 64 6.83 0.04 -16.54
C PHE A 64 6.53 1.00 -17.70
N VAL A 65 7.10 2.20 -17.62
CA VAL A 65 7.04 3.17 -18.71
C VAL A 65 8.07 2.77 -19.76
N ALA A 66 7.64 2.60 -21.01
CA ALA A 66 8.55 2.31 -22.11
C ALA A 66 9.65 3.39 -22.20
N ASN A 67 10.90 2.96 -22.36
CA ASN A 67 12.09 3.81 -22.40
C ASN A 67 12.45 4.52 -21.08
N GLN A 68 11.95 4.06 -19.92
CA GLN A 68 12.52 4.46 -18.63
C GLN A 68 13.65 3.53 -18.19
N GLU A 69 14.73 4.13 -17.71
CA GLU A 69 15.80 3.44 -17.00
C GLU A 69 15.40 3.28 -15.54
N TYR A 70 15.07 2.06 -15.14
CA TYR A 70 14.82 1.73 -13.74
C TYR A 70 16.13 1.35 -13.07
N PRO A 71 16.43 1.90 -11.87
CA PRO A 71 17.64 1.53 -11.16
C PRO A 71 17.58 0.03 -10.84
N VAL A 72 18.53 -0.72 -11.40
CA VAL A 72 18.74 -2.11 -10.98
C VAL A 72 19.27 -2.04 -9.55
N TRP A 73 18.46 -2.48 -8.60
CA TRP A 73 18.93 -2.75 -7.23
C TRP A 73 19.81 -4.00 -7.26
N SER A 74 21.00 -3.83 -7.85
CA SER A 74 21.99 -4.88 -7.94
C SER A 74 22.92 -4.77 -6.72
N PRO A 75 23.18 -5.89 -6.01
CA PRO A 75 24.13 -5.91 -4.90
C PRO A 75 25.57 -5.53 -5.30
N TYR A 76 25.86 -5.42 -6.60
CA TYR A 76 27.21 -5.20 -7.12
C TYR A 76 27.77 -3.81 -6.80
N ASN A 77 26.92 -2.82 -6.52
CA ASN A 77 27.36 -1.49 -6.07
C ASN A 77 27.56 -1.37 -4.54
N CYS A 78 27.49 -2.48 -3.78
CA CYS A 78 27.80 -2.50 -2.34
C CYS A 78 29.28 -2.75 -2.03
N SER A 79 30.20 -2.40 -2.94
CA SER A 79 31.66 -2.50 -2.73
C SER A 79 32.14 -1.72 -1.50
N GLU A 80 31.38 -0.71 -1.09
CA GLU A 80 31.64 0.10 0.09
C GLU A 80 31.64 -0.74 1.38
N ALA A 81 30.73 -1.70 1.52
CA ALA A 81 30.70 -2.59 2.68
C ALA A 81 31.95 -3.48 2.75
N ALA A 82 32.43 -3.96 1.60
CA ALA A 82 33.66 -4.74 1.51
C ALA A 82 34.89 -3.90 1.88
N ASN A 83 34.97 -2.65 1.41
CA ASN A 83 36.06 -1.73 1.73
C ASN A 83 36.13 -1.42 3.23
N VAL A 84 34.97 -1.17 3.87
CA VAL A 84 34.90 -0.94 5.32
C VAL A 84 35.44 -2.14 6.10
N LEU A 85 35.07 -3.36 5.71
CA LEU A 85 35.58 -4.58 6.35
C LEU A 85 37.09 -4.74 6.18
N MET A 86 37.62 -4.52 4.96
CA MET A 86 39.05 -4.63 4.69
C MET A 86 39.87 -3.63 5.51
N ASN A 87 39.39 -2.40 5.66
CA ASN A 87 40.04 -1.39 6.49
C ASN A 87 40.04 -1.78 7.97
N LEU A 88 38.91 -2.28 8.50
CA LEU A 88 38.83 -2.76 9.89
C LEU A 88 39.77 -3.93 10.17
N LEU A 89 39.95 -4.83 9.22
CA LEU A 89 40.88 -5.95 9.36
C LEU A 89 42.34 -5.47 9.33
N ALA A 90 42.67 -4.53 8.44
CA ALA A 90 44.01 -3.96 8.35
C ALA A 90 44.40 -3.19 9.62
N THR A 91 43.49 -2.39 10.19
CA THR A 91 43.76 -1.69 11.45
C THR A 91 43.96 -2.66 12.61
N LYS A 92 43.17 -3.74 12.68
CA LYS A 92 43.33 -4.79 13.71
C LYS A 92 44.66 -5.53 13.62
N GLN A 93 45.14 -5.79 12.40
CA GLN A 93 46.45 -6.42 12.20
C GLN A 93 47.62 -5.51 12.58
N GLN A 94 47.48 -4.19 12.37
CA GLN A 94 48.51 -3.23 12.78
C GLN A 94 48.57 -3.08 14.31
N GLU A 95 47.43 -3.09 15.00
CA GLU A 95 47.34 -3.07 16.47
C GLU A 95 47.95 -4.30 17.15
N GLN A 96 47.99 -5.46 16.47
CA GLN A 96 48.53 -6.70 17.03
C GLN A 96 50.05 -6.88 16.82
N ASN A 97 50.65 -6.12 15.91
CA ASN A 97 52.04 -6.26 15.50
C ASN A 97 52.96 -5.12 15.97
N GLY A 98 52.46 -4.23 16.84
CA GLY A 98 53.23 -3.19 17.53
C GLY A 98 53.22 -3.41 19.03
#